data_AF-A0A1I7BFX7-F1
#
_entry.id   AF-A0A1I7BFX7-F1
#
_cell.length_a   1.000
_cell.length_b   1.000
_cell.length_c   1.000
_cell.angle_alpha   90.00
_cell.angle_beta   90.00
_cell.angle_gamma   90.00
#
_symmetry.space_group_name_H-M   'P 1'
#
loop_
_entity.id
_entity.type
_entity.pdbx_description
1 polymer ?
#
loop_
_entity_poly.entity_id
_entity_poly.type
_entity_poly.pdbx_seq_one_letter_code
_entity_poly.pdbx_strand_id
1 'polypeptide(L)' 'MADRPSATLLIRVWLEDAGEFRARLLTLGDVTAGTPAEEVTVAVASTPGAVLDAVRTWLDGFAGQATDPTDTDA' A
#
# COMPACT_ATOMS: atom_id res chain seq x y z
N MET A 1 -25.02 2.67 6.23
CA MET A 1 -24.05 3.35 5.33
C MET A 1 -22.75 2.61 5.52
N ALA A 2 -22.38 1.70 4.62
CA ALA A 2 -21.12 0.98 4.75
C ALA A 2 -19.99 2.00 4.64
N ASP A 3 -19.18 2.15 5.68
CA ASP A 3 -17.94 2.90 5.58
C ASP A 3 -17.13 2.28 4.44
N ARG A 4 -16.81 3.08 3.43
CA ARG A 4 -15.89 2.62 2.39
C ARG A 4 -14.53 2.48 3.06
N PRO A 5 -13.85 1.33 2.95
CA PRO A 5 -12.55 1.16 3.57
C PRO A 5 -11.59 2.19 2.96
N SER A 6 -11.04 3.07 3.80
CA SER A 6 -9.94 3.96 3.42
C SER A 6 -8.62 3.23 3.64
N ALA A 7 -7.75 3.18 2.63
CA ALA A 7 -6.40 2.63 2.76
C ALA A 7 -5.35 3.72 2.52
N THR A 8 -4.21 3.60 3.21
CA THR A 8 -3.09 4.55 3.07
C THR A 8 -1.82 3.80 2.70
N LEU A 9 -1.11 4.31 1.70
CA LEU A 9 0.20 3.84 1.27
C LEU A 9 1.26 4.91 1.61
N LEU A 10 2.21 4.56 2.47
CA LEU A 10 3.37 5.37 2.80
C LEU A 10 4.56 4.95 1.93
N ILE A 11 5.21 5.92 1.28
CA ILE A 11 6.41 5.69 0.47
C ILE A 11 7.57 6.45 1.12
N ARG A 12 8.57 5.72 1.62
CA ARG A 12 9.83 6.30 2.12
C ARG A 12 10.88 6.16 1.05
N VAL A 13 11.53 7.26 0.67
CA VAL A 13 12.58 7.30 -0.35
C VAL A 13 13.85 7.86 0.27
N TRP A 14 14.97 7.23 -0.01
CA TRP A 14 16.29 7.69 0.40
C TRP A 14 17.33 7.31 -0.64
N LEU A 15 18.51 7.91 -0.51
CA LEU A 15 19.69 7.55 -1.29
C LEU A 15 20.64 6.79 -0.36
N GLU A 16 21.15 5.66 -0.82
CA GLU A 16 22.26 4.96 -0.17
C GLU A 16 23.59 5.60 -0.58
N ASP A 17 24.69 5.18 0.07
CA ASP A 17 26.03 5.77 -0.03
C ASP A 17 26.42 6.34 -1.40
N ALA A 18 26.38 5.52 -2.45
CA ALA A 18 26.80 5.89 -3.80
C ALA A 18 25.75 6.70 -4.59
N GLY A 19 24.73 7.25 -3.92
CA GLY A 19 23.58 7.88 -4.57
C GLY A 19 22.59 6.87 -5.15
N GLU A 20 22.65 5.60 -4.73
CA GLU A 20 21.73 4.57 -5.20
C GLU A 20 20.32 4.83 -4.65
N PHE A 21 19.34 4.85 -5.54
CA PHE A 21 17.95 5.05 -5.16
C PHE A 21 17.42 3.85 -4.37
N ARG A 22 16.80 4.12 -3.23
CA ARG A 22 16.00 3.15 -2.49
C ARG A 22 14.67 3.73 -2.09
N ALA A 23 13.64 2.91 -2.23
CA ALA A 23 12.32 3.21 -1.72
C ALA A 23 11.73 2.00 -1.01
N ARG A 24 10.98 2.24 0.06
CA ARG A 24 10.18 1.24 0.76
C ARG A 24 8.75 1.71 0.84
N LEU A 25 7.85 0.85 0.37
CA LEU A 25 6.41 1.08 0.35
C LEU A 25 5.79 0.31 1.51
N LEU A 26 4.95 1.00 2.28
CA LEU A 26 4.33 0.51 3.51
C LEU A 26 2.84 0.76 3.41
N THR A 27 2.02 -0.27 3.58
CA THR A 27 0.58 -0.08 3.76
C THR A 27 0.32 0.14 5.25
N LEU A 28 -0.54 1.10 5.57
CA LEU A 28 -1.04 1.29 6.91
C LEU A 28 -2.37 0.54 7.01
N GLY A 29 -2.45 -0.41 7.95
CA GLY A 29 -3.72 -1.03 8.33
C GLY A 29 -4.73 -0.01 8.84
N ASP A 30 -6.00 -0.40 8.90
CA ASP A 30 -7.13 0.47 9.24
C ASP A 30 -6.83 1.29 10.50
N VAL A 31 -6.69 2.60 10.32
CA VAL A 31 -6.45 3.55 11.41
C VAL A 31 -7.80 3.87 12.06
N THR A 32 -8.46 2.86 12.58
CA THR A 32 -9.56 3.10 13.52
C THR A 32 -8.97 3.68 14.79
N ALA A 33 -9.55 4.79 15.27
CA ALA A 33 -9.06 5.55 16.41
C ALA A 33 -8.82 4.64 17.64
N GLY A 34 -7.55 4.31 17.90
CA GLY A 34 -7.13 3.55 19.08
C GLY A 34 -6.17 2.38 18.82
N THR A 35 -6.05 1.90 17.58
CA THR A 35 -5.12 0.82 17.24
C THR A 35 -3.86 1.40 16.57
N PRO A 36 -2.63 1.05 17.01
CA PRO A 36 -1.43 1.47 16.30
C PRO A 36 -1.47 0.93 14.88
N ALA A 37 -1.25 1.81 13.90
CA ALA A 37 -1.21 1.41 12.49
C ALA A 37 -0.12 0.35 12.30
N GLU A 38 -0.51 -0.86 11.88
CA GLU A 38 0.46 -1.89 11.52
C GLU A 38 1.09 -1.50 10.18
N GLU A 39 2.37 -1.11 10.21
CA GLU A 39 3.15 -0.81 9.01
C GLU A 39 3.58 -2.12 8.33
N VAL A 40 2.78 -2.60 7.37
CA VAL A 40 3.14 -3.79 6.59
C VAL A 40 3.96 -3.37 5.38
N THR A 41 5.16 -3.92 5.23
CA THR A 41 6.00 -3.64 4.05
C THR A 41 5.44 -4.34 2.84
N VAL A 42 5.06 -3.55 1.83
CA VAL A 42 4.48 -4.06 0.57
C VAL A 42 5.56 -4.32 -0.46
N ALA A 43 6.56 -3.43 -0.54
CA ALA A 43 7.65 -3.56 -1.50
C ALA A 43 8.90 -2.77 -1.08
N VAL A 44 10.05 -3.19 -1.63
CA VAL A 44 11.30 -2.42 -1.64
C VAL A 44 11.73 -2.27 -3.10
N ALA A 45 12.01 -1.05 -3.53
CA ALA A 45 12.36 -0.71 -4.90
C ALA A 45 13.72 -0.02 -4.97
N SER A 46 14.53 -0.43 -5.94
CA SER A 46 15.88 0.12 -6.18
C SER A 46 15.92 1.10 -7.35
N THR A 47 14.77 1.37 -7.99
CA THR A 47 14.64 2.33 -9.09
C THR A 47 13.30 3.08 -8.99
N PRO A 48 13.21 4.30 -9.54
CA PRO A 48 11.93 5.02 -9.61
C PRO A 48 10.84 4.28 -10.40
N GLY A 49 11.22 3.55 -11.46
CA GLY A 49 10.27 2.75 -12.24
C GLY A 49 9.63 1.62 -11.41
N ALA A 50 10.45 0.91 -10.63
CA ALA A 50 9.97 -0.14 -9.74
C ALA A 50 9.02 0.37 -8.64
N VAL A 51 9.14 1.65 -8.23
CA VAL A 51 8.17 2.28 -7.32
C VAL A 51 6.81 2.43 -8.00
N LEU A 52 6.78 2.94 -9.24
CA LEU A 52 5.53 3.13 -9.97
C LEU A 52 4.80 1.79 -10.21
N ASP A 53 5.54 0.74 -10.54
CA ASP A 53 4.97 -0.59 -10.75
C ASP A 53 4.40 -1.18 -9.44
N ALA A 54 5.09 -0.96 -8.31
CA ALA A 54 4.61 -1.40 -7.01
C ALA A 54 3.38 -0.61 -6.54
N VAL A 55 3.30 0.69 -6.80
CA VAL A 55 2.11 1.52 -6.52
C VAL A 55 0.92 1.05 -7.35
N ARG A 56 1.12 0.77 -8.65
CA ARG A 56 0.05 0.25 -9.53
C ARG A 56 -0.48 -1.09 -9.01
N THR A 57 0.43 -2.01 -8.70
CA THR A 57 0.07 -3.33 -8.15
C THR A 57 -0.73 -3.21 -6.85
N TRP A 58 -0.35 -2.29 -5.95
CA TRP A 58 -1.08 -2.06 -4.71
C TRP A 58 -2.47 -1.46 -4.95
N LEU A 59 -2.59 -0.50 -5.86
CA LEU A 59 -3.87 0.11 -6.24
C LEU A 59 -4.82 -0.92 -6.87
N ASP A 60 -4.31 -1.78 -7.75
CA ASP A 60 -5.09 -2.83 -8.40
C ASP A 60 -5.62 -3.83 -7.35
N GLY A 61 -4.79 -4.20 -6.37
CA GLY A 61 -5.21 -5.04 -5.25
C GLY A 61 -6.28 -4.37 -4.37
N PHE A 62 -6.08 -3.11 -4.00
CA PHE A 62 -7.05 -2.36 -3.19
C PHE A 62 -8.39 -2.16 -3.92
N ALA A 63 -8.35 -1.80 -5.21
CA ALA A 63 -9.55 -1.67 -6.03
C ALA A 63 -10.27 -3.02 -6.24
N GLY A 64 -9.50 -4.11 -6.37
CA GLY A 64 -10.05 -5.47 -6.40
C GLY A 64 -10.80 -5.83 -5.12
N GLN A 65 -10.24 -5.52 -3.94
CA GLN A 65 -10.91 -5.72 -2.65
C GLN A 65 -12.16 -4.85 -2.47
N ALA A 66 -12.17 -3.63 -3.01
CA ALA A 66 -13.36 -2.76 -2.97
C ALA A 66 -14.50 -3.26 -3.87
N THR A 67 -14.20 -4.12 -4.84
CA THR A 67 -15.18 -4.73 -5.77
C THR A 67 -15.72 -6.06 -5.23
N ASP A 68 -15.20 -6.56 -4.11
CA ASP A 68 -15.65 -7.79 -3.45
C ASP A 68 -16.45 -7.52 -2.15
N PRO A 69 -17.69 -6.98 -2.22
CA PRO A 69 -18.58 -6.97 -1.06
C PRO A 69 -19.72 -7.99 -1.14
N THR A 70 -19.94 -8.72 -2.25
CA THR A 70 -21.04 -9.70 -2.35
C THR A 70 -20.95 -10.58 -3.61
N ASP A 71 -20.26 -11.73 -3.55
CA ASP A 71 -20.59 -12.87 -4.42
C ASP A 71 -20.30 -14.18 -3.67
N THR A 72 -21.12 -14.47 -2.65
CA THR A 72 -21.50 -15.83 -2.22
C THR A 72 -22.72 -15.69 -1.32
N ASP A 73 -23.88 -15.49 -1.93
CA ASP A 73 -25.16 -15.94 -1.37
C ASP A 73 -25.93 -16.56 -2.56
N ALA A 74 -25.84 -17.87 -2.67
CA ALA A 74 -26.59 -18.73 -3.59
C ALA A 74 -26.95 -20.03 -2.89
#